data_AF-A0A091FXR4-F1
#
_entry.id   AF-A0A091FXR4-F1
#
_cell.length_a   1.000
_cell.length_b   1.000
_cell.length_c   1.000
_cell.angle_alpha   90.00
_cell.angle_beta   90.00
_cell.angle_gamma   90.00
#
_symmetry.space_group_name_H-M   'P 1'
#
loop_
_entity.id
_entity.type
_entity.pdbx_description
1 polymer ?
#
loop_
_entity_poly.entity_id
_entity_poly.type
_entity_poly.pdbx_seq_one_letter_code
_entity_poly.pdbx_strand_id
1 'polypeptide(L)'
;FQMVLVITYYEPQNPEYQQFQTQLILRAKQKFGVQLNYSLMNLVAGCFYDGMLLYATVLNETLWEGGSKKNATHIIEKMRDRKFQGVTGLVSMDSNNDRDTDFNLWAMGDLESGQYEVVGHYSGVEKQIHWLGRPIPWVKGAPPLDNPPCVFDVED
;
A
#
# COMPACT_ATOMS: atom_id res chain seq x y z
N PHE A 1 11.75 22.96 7.80
CA PHE A 1 12.62 21.85 7.37
C PHE A 1 12.58 21.79 5.86
N GLN A 2 13.72 21.82 5.17
CA GLN A 2 13.77 21.81 3.69
C GLN A 2 14.02 20.41 3.11
N MET A 3 14.47 19.46 3.94
CA MET A 3 14.91 18.13 3.48
C MET A 3 14.26 17.03 4.33
N VAL A 4 12.96 16.80 4.10
CA VAL A 4 12.20 15.69 4.70
C VAL A 4 11.47 14.96 3.58
N LEU A 5 11.72 13.66 3.46
CA LEU A 5 10.97 12.77 2.59
C LEU A 5 9.85 12.11 3.40
N VAL A 6 8.68 11.97 2.80
CA VAL A 6 7.53 11.30 3.42
C VAL A 6 7.18 10.08 2.59
N ILE A 7 7.05 8.94 3.24
CA ILE A 7 6.60 7.69 2.60
C ILE A 7 5.18 7.44 3.06
N THR A 8 4.27 7.21 2.12
CA THR A 8 2.89 6.85 2.40
C THR A 8 2.52 5.58 1.64
N TYR A 9 1.48 4.88 2.07
CA TYR A 9 0.84 3.91 1.18
C TYR A 9 0.38 4.62 -0.11
N TYR A 10 0.36 3.86 -1.21
CA TYR A 10 -0.31 4.28 -2.42
C TYR A 10 -1.83 4.23 -2.21
N GLU A 11 -2.52 5.34 -2.48
CA GLU A 11 -3.97 5.34 -2.50
C GLU A 11 -4.47 4.78 -3.84
N PRO A 12 -5.26 3.70 -3.85
CA PRO A 12 -5.80 3.15 -5.10
C PRO A 12 -6.63 4.20 -5.85
N GLN A 13 -6.34 4.40 -7.13
CA GLN A 13 -7.03 5.40 -7.96
C GLN A 13 -8.17 4.80 -8.79
N ASN A 14 -8.43 3.50 -8.65
CA ASN A 14 -9.45 2.80 -9.43
C ASN A 14 -10.89 3.15 -8.96
N PRO A 15 -11.88 3.16 -9.87
CA PRO A 15 -13.26 3.53 -9.54
C PRO A 15 -13.90 2.66 -8.45
N GLU A 16 -13.55 1.37 -8.40
CA GLU A 16 -14.10 0.43 -7.41
C GLU A 16 -13.68 0.83 -5.98
N TYR A 17 -12.47 1.36 -5.79
CA TYR A 17 -12.02 1.84 -4.50
C TYR A 17 -12.81 3.09 -4.08
N GLN A 18 -13.05 4.03 -4.99
CA GLN A 18 -13.85 5.23 -4.72
C GLN A 18 -15.29 4.88 -4.34
N GLN A 19 -15.89 3.91 -5.06
CA GLN A 19 -17.21 3.39 -4.74
C GLN A 19 -17.21 2.70 -3.37
N PHE A 20 -16.19 1.87 -3.09
CA PHE A 20 -16.01 1.21 -1.79
C PHE A 20 -15.91 2.24 -0.66
N GLN A 21 -15.06 3.27 -0.76
CA GLN A 21 -14.91 4.31 0.25
C GLN A 21 -16.25 5.03 0.52
N THR A 22 -16.98 5.36 -0.53
CA THR A 22 -18.30 6.00 -0.41
C THR A 22 -19.27 5.12 0.37
N GLN A 23 -19.33 3.82 0.06
CA GLN A 23 -20.18 2.88 0.78
C GLN A 23 -19.71 2.63 2.22
N LEU A 24 -18.40 2.59 2.45
CA LEU A 24 -17.80 2.46 3.78
C LEU A 24 -18.22 3.63 4.68
N ILE A 25 -18.02 4.87 4.22
CA ILE A 25 -18.37 6.09 4.96
C ILE A 25 -19.87 6.12 5.27
N LEU A 26 -20.71 5.85 4.27
CA LEU A 26 -22.17 5.83 4.44
C LEU A 26 -22.61 4.77 5.47
N ARG A 27 -22.10 3.54 5.37
CA ARG A 27 -22.46 2.45 6.27
C ARG A 27 -21.91 2.65 7.68
N ALA A 28 -20.69 3.17 7.83
CA ALA A 28 -20.09 3.51 9.13
C ALA A 28 -21.00 4.47 9.90
N LYS A 29 -21.50 5.51 9.24
CA LYS A 29 -22.41 6.48 9.83
C LYS A 29 -23.77 5.87 10.16
N GLN A 30 -24.39 5.17 9.20
CA GLN A 30 -25.76 4.67 9.35
C GLN A 30 -25.90 3.50 10.33
N LYS A 31 -24.94 2.57 10.34
CA LYS A 31 -25.04 1.33 11.12
C LYS A 31 -24.26 1.37 12.43
N PHE A 32 -23.22 2.19 12.50
CA PHE A 32 -22.31 2.21 13.65
C PHE A 32 -22.19 3.60 14.30
N GLY A 33 -22.83 4.63 13.75
CA GLY A 33 -22.76 6.00 14.27
C GLY A 33 -21.36 6.63 14.16
N VAL A 34 -20.46 6.04 13.37
CA VAL A 34 -19.08 6.51 13.22
C VAL A 34 -18.97 7.44 12.02
N GLN A 35 -18.44 8.64 12.23
CA GLN A 35 -18.16 9.60 11.16
C GLN A 35 -16.75 9.32 10.60
N LEU A 36 -16.69 8.95 9.33
CA LEU A 36 -15.44 8.76 8.59
C LEU A 36 -15.34 9.79 7.48
N ASN A 37 -14.11 10.19 7.15
CA ASN A 37 -13.81 11.03 5.99
C ASN A 37 -13.05 10.20 4.95
N TYR A 38 -12.99 10.68 3.71
CA TYR A 38 -12.07 10.16 2.71
C TYR A 38 -10.64 10.34 3.22
N SER A 39 -9.88 9.25 3.24
CA SER A 39 -8.54 9.21 3.84
C SER A 39 -7.85 7.91 3.45
N LEU A 40 -6.52 7.95 3.37
CA LEU A 40 -5.67 6.76 3.23
C LEU A 40 -5.91 5.74 4.36
N MET A 41 -6.45 6.14 5.51
CA MET A 41 -6.85 5.22 6.58
C MET A 41 -7.94 4.23 6.13
N ASN A 42 -8.79 4.61 5.16
CA ASN A 42 -9.80 3.73 4.59
C ASN A 42 -9.20 2.58 3.78
N LEU A 43 -7.91 2.68 3.40
CA LEU A 43 -7.19 1.61 2.72
C LEU A 43 -7.18 0.33 3.55
N VAL A 44 -7.02 0.45 4.87
CA VAL A 44 -7.02 -0.71 5.78
C VAL A 44 -8.34 -1.47 5.69
N ALA A 45 -9.48 -0.75 5.68
CA ALA A 45 -10.79 -1.37 5.50
C ALA A 45 -10.95 -2.02 4.12
N GLY A 46 -10.38 -1.41 3.07
CA GLY A 46 -10.31 -2.00 1.74
C GLY A 46 -9.48 -3.29 1.71
N CYS A 47 -8.32 -3.30 2.37
CA CYS A 47 -7.49 -4.50 2.51
C CYS A 47 -8.21 -5.63 3.25
N PHE A 48 -8.96 -5.33 4.31
CA PHE A 48 -9.81 -6.33 4.97
C PHE A 48 -10.89 -6.88 4.05
N TYR A 49 -11.54 -6.02 3.26
CA TYR A 49 -12.53 -6.45 2.28
C TYR A 49 -11.91 -7.42 1.27
N ASP A 50 -10.76 -7.06 0.71
CA ASP A 50 -10.06 -7.89 -0.27
C ASP A 50 -9.53 -9.20 0.34
N GLY A 51 -9.06 -9.18 1.59
CA GLY A 51 -8.66 -10.39 2.31
C GLY A 51 -9.83 -11.36 2.53
N MET A 52 -11.02 -10.85 2.84
CA MET A 52 -12.24 -11.66 2.94
C MET A 52 -12.67 -12.21 1.59
N LEU A 53 -12.52 -11.43 0.52
CA LEU A 53 -12.80 -11.87 -0.85
C LEU A 53 -11.84 -12.99 -1.27
N LEU A 54 -10.55 -12.85 -0.99
CA LEU A 54 -9.54 -13.89 -1.20
C LEU A 54 -9.92 -15.18 -0.47
N TYR A 55 -10.22 -15.08 0.84
CA TYR A 55 -10.65 -16.22 1.64
C TYR A 55 -11.89 -16.91 1.08
N ALA A 56 -12.94 -16.15 0.76
CA ALA A 56 -14.17 -16.71 0.22
C ALA A 56 -13.94 -17.41 -1.13
N THR A 57 -13.10 -16.83 -1.98
CA THR A 57 -12.75 -17.40 -3.28
C THR A 57 -12.00 -18.72 -3.14
N VAL A 58 -10.93 -18.73 -2.33
CA VAL A 58 -10.13 -19.94 -2.08
C VAL A 58 -10.98 -21.01 -1.41
N LEU A 59 -11.79 -20.65 -0.42
CA LEU A 59 -12.66 -21.59 0.28
C LEU A 59 -13.66 -22.22 -0.70
N ASN A 60 -14.27 -21.42 -1.56
CA ASN A 60 -15.20 -21.92 -2.56
C ASN A 60 -14.51 -22.94 -3.48
N GLU A 61 -13.32 -22.65 -4.00
CA GLU A 61 -12.52 -23.60 -4.80
C GLU A 61 -12.21 -24.88 -4.03
N THR A 62 -11.75 -24.77 -2.79
CA THR A 62 -11.47 -25.92 -1.93
C THR A 62 -12.71 -26.80 -1.74
N LEU A 63 -13.89 -26.22 -1.57
CA LEU A 63 -15.13 -27.00 -1.44
C LEU A 63 -15.53 -27.67 -2.76
N TRP A 64 -15.36 -26.99 -3.90
CA TRP A 64 -15.60 -27.55 -5.23
C TRP A 64 -14.70 -28.74 -5.54
N GLU A 65 -13.47 -28.73 -5.02
CA GLU A 65 -12.50 -29.83 -5.15
C GLU A 65 -12.78 -30.99 -4.16
N GLY A 66 -13.87 -30.94 -3.39
CA GLY A 66 -14.21 -31.96 -2.39
C GLY A 66 -13.45 -31.81 -1.06
N GLY A 67 -12.74 -30.70 -0.88
CA GLY A 67 -12.04 -30.34 0.34
C GLY A 67 -12.99 -29.87 1.45
N SER A 68 -12.40 -29.40 2.55
CA SER A 68 -13.15 -28.99 3.74
C SER A 68 -12.64 -27.65 4.27
N LYS A 69 -13.58 -26.81 4.71
CA LYS A 69 -13.28 -25.55 5.43
C LYS A 69 -12.46 -25.74 6.71
N LYS A 70 -12.40 -26.96 7.24
CA LYS A 70 -11.59 -27.31 8.42
C LYS A 70 -10.11 -27.48 8.11
N ASN A 71 -9.74 -27.69 6.84
CA ASN A 71 -8.34 -27.80 6.44
C ASN A 71 -7.76 -26.40 6.17
N ALA A 72 -7.49 -25.67 7.25
CA ALA A 72 -6.98 -24.30 7.18
C ALA A 72 -5.62 -24.22 6.47
N THR A 73 -4.73 -25.20 6.68
CA THR A 73 -3.42 -25.25 6.02
C THR A 73 -3.56 -25.25 4.51
N HIS A 74 -4.43 -26.11 3.96
CA HIS A 74 -4.65 -26.18 2.53
C HIS A 74 -5.24 -24.87 1.96
N ILE A 75 -6.14 -24.22 2.69
CA ILE A 75 -6.70 -22.91 2.30
C ILE A 75 -5.59 -21.84 2.28
N ILE A 76 -4.75 -21.79 3.32
CA ILE A 76 -3.64 -20.82 3.41
C ILE A 76 -2.59 -21.08 2.33
N GLU A 77 -2.32 -22.34 1.98
CA GLU A 77 -1.42 -22.69 0.87
C GLU A 77 -1.96 -22.22 -0.48
N LYS A 78 -3.26 -22.38 -0.74
CA LYS A 78 -3.91 -21.91 -1.98
C LYS A 78 -4.02 -20.38 -2.08
N MET A 79 -3.70 -19.64 -1.03
CA MET A 79 -3.61 -18.17 -1.04
C MET A 79 -2.26 -17.65 -1.50
N ARG A 80 -1.19 -18.47 -1.44
CA ARG A 80 0.17 -18.05 -1.75
C ARG A 80 0.31 -17.73 -3.23
N ASP A 81 1.18 -16.76 -3.53
CA ASP A 81 1.53 -16.37 -4.90
C ASP A 81 0.31 -15.99 -5.77
N ARG A 82 -0.81 -15.66 -5.12
CA ARG A 82 -2.09 -15.45 -5.78
C ARG A 82 -2.28 -13.99 -6.14
N LYS A 83 -2.78 -13.76 -7.36
CA LYS A 83 -3.14 -12.45 -7.86
C LYS A 83 -4.62 -12.39 -8.20
N PHE A 84 -5.30 -11.33 -7.78
CA PHE A 84 -6.71 -11.10 -8.11
C PHE A 84 -7.06 -9.62 -8.09
N GLN A 85 -8.16 -9.26 -8.73
CA GLN A 85 -8.67 -7.89 -8.70
C GLN A 85 -9.58 -7.71 -7.48
N GLY A 86 -9.16 -6.84 -6.56
CA GLY A 86 -9.94 -6.42 -5.39
C GLY A 86 -10.52 -5.02 -5.56
N VAL A 87 -11.18 -4.51 -4.52
CA VAL A 87 -11.63 -3.12 -4.50
C VAL A 87 -10.45 -2.15 -4.40
N THR A 88 -9.33 -2.58 -3.79
CA THR A 88 -8.10 -1.77 -3.69
C THR A 88 -7.16 -1.92 -4.89
N GLY A 89 -7.66 -2.39 -6.03
CA GLY A 89 -6.85 -2.61 -7.22
C GLY A 89 -6.35 -4.05 -7.34
N LEU A 90 -5.22 -4.23 -8.03
CA LEU A 90 -4.56 -5.53 -8.12
C LEU A 90 -4.04 -5.91 -6.73
N VAL A 91 -4.49 -7.04 -6.21
CA VAL A 91 -3.97 -7.66 -5.00
C VAL A 91 -3.04 -8.78 -5.43
N SER A 92 -1.80 -8.74 -4.94
CA SER A 92 -0.78 -9.76 -5.18
C SER A 92 -0.27 -10.23 -3.82
N MET A 93 -0.39 -11.53 -3.58
CA MET A 93 0.18 -12.20 -2.41
C MET A 93 1.52 -12.79 -2.80
N ASP A 94 2.52 -12.65 -1.94
CA ASP A 94 3.81 -13.31 -2.13
C ASP A 94 3.78 -14.76 -1.62
N SER A 95 4.95 -15.41 -1.65
CA SER A 95 5.12 -16.79 -1.22
C SER A 95 4.96 -17.00 0.29
N ASN A 96 4.99 -15.92 1.08
CA ASN A 96 4.74 -15.92 2.52
C ASN A 96 3.28 -15.58 2.87
N ASN A 97 2.41 -15.36 1.88
CA ASN A 97 1.07 -14.78 2.05
C ASN A 97 1.06 -13.34 2.58
N ASP A 98 2.12 -12.59 2.34
CA ASP A 98 2.13 -11.15 2.57
C ASP A 98 1.70 -10.43 1.29
N ARG A 99 0.93 -9.36 1.45
CA ARG A 99 0.48 -8.57 0.29
C ARG A 99 1.64 -7.70 -0.21
N ASP A 100 1.93 -7.81 -1.50
CA ASP A 100 2.74 -6.85 -2.22
C ASP A 100 2.09 -5.47 -2.15
N THR A 101 2.71 -4.57 -1.39
CA THR A 101 2.13 -3.26 -1.06
C THR A 101 2.86 -2.14 -1.79
N ASP A 102 2.08 -1.26 -2.39
CA ASP A 102 2.56 -0.11 -3.13
C ASP A 102 2.70 1.12 -2.21
N PHE A 103 3.71 1.95 -2.49
CA PHE A 103 4.00 3.15 -1.71
C PHE A 103 4.25 4.37 -2.61
N ASN A 104 3.98 5.56 -2.08
CA ASN A 104 4.40 6.81 -2.69
C ASN A 104 5.52 7.45 -1.86
N LEU A 105 6.52 7.95 -2.56
CA LEU A 105 7.56 8.81 -2.01
C LEU A 105 7.22 10.26 -2.33
N TRP A 106 7.14 11.07 -1.27
CA TRP A 106 6.86 12.50 -1.36
C TRP A 106 8.11 13.29 -1.00
N ALA A 107 8.34 14.37 -1.74
CA ALA A 107 9.35 15.37 -1.43
C ALA A 107 8.76 16.77 -1.59
N MET A 108 9.42 17.74 -0.97
CA MET A 108 9.10 19.15 -1.17
C MET A 108 9.55 19.54 -2.59
N GLY A 109 8.59 19.70 -3.51
CA GLY A 109 8.87 20.07 -4.91
C GLY A 109 9.15 21.57 -5.08
N ASP A 110 8.59 22.39 -4.19
CA ASP A 110 8.83 23.82 -4.13
C ASP A 110 9.35 24.21 -2.74
N LEU A 111 10.62 24.64 -2.70
CA LEU A 111 11.32 25.03 -1.49
C LEU A 111 10.85 26.39 -0.92
N GLU A 112 10.20 27.23 -1.73
CA GLU A 112 9.69 28.54 -1.30
C GLU A 112 8.32 28.39 -0.63
N SER A 113 7.37 27.71 -1.29
CA SER A 113 6.03 27.47 -0.73
C SER A 113 5.99 26.34 0.29
N GLY A 114 6.97 25.43 0.26
CA GLY A 114 6.98 24.21 1.08
C GLY A 114 6.02 23.12 0.57
N GLN A 115 5.52 23.24 -0.66
CA GLN A 115 4.57 22.28 -1.22
C GLN A 115 5.23 20.92 -1.49
N TYR A 116 4.56 19.87 -1.03
CA TYR A 116 4.96 18.48 -1.30
C TYR A 116 4.28 17.93 -2.54
N GLU A 117 5.02 17.10 -3.28
CA GLU A 117 4.53 16.34 -4.42
C GLU A 117 5.07 14.91 -4.39
N VAL A 118 4.37 14.00 -5.09
CA VAL A 118 4.84 12.62 -5.28
C VAL A 118 5.96 12.64 -6.31
N VAL A 119 7.15 12.18 -5.89
CA VAL A 119 8.36 12.10 -6.72
C VAL A 119 8.70 10.67 -7.11
N GLY A 120 8.03 9.68 -6.53
CA GLY A 120 8.22 8.29 -6.89
C GLY A 120 7.09 7.41 -6.40
N HIS A 121 6.86 6.34 -7.15
CA HIS A 121 5.90 5.28 -6.83
C HIS A 121 6.66 3.95 -6.75
N TYR A 122 6.62 3.31 -5.59
CA TYR A 122 7.14 1.97 -5.42
C TYR A 122 6.05 0.94 -5.75
N SER A 123 6.31 0.11 -6.76
CA SER A 123 5.49 -1.05 -7.09
C SER A 123 5.90 -2.23 -6.21
N GLY A 124 4.98 -2.67 -5.35
CA GLY A 124 5.18 -3.80 -4.46
C GLY A 124 5.35 -5.11 -5.23
N VAL A 125 4.72 -5.24 -6.39
CA VAL A 125 4.80 -6.45 -7.23
C VAL A 125 6.14 -6.53 -7.95
N GLU A 126 6.62 -5.42 -8.51
CA GLU A 126 7.86 -5.38 -9.28
C GLU A 126 9.09 -5.21 -8.38
N LYS A 127 8.89 -4.79 -7.12
CA LYS A 127 9.94 -4.41 -6.18
C LYS A 127 10.81 -3.29 -6.73
N GLN A 128 10.22 -2.35 -7.46
CA GLN A 128 10.91 -1.24 -8.13
C GLN A 128 10.29 0.12 -7.78
N ILE A 129 11.13 1.15 -7.77
CA ILE A 129 10.69 2.55 -7.67
C ILE A 129 10.61 3.13 -9.09
N HIS A 130 9.42 3.58 -9.46
CA HIS A 130 9.16 4.38 -10.64
C HIS A 130 9.25 5.85 -10.27
N TRP A 131 10.28 6.54 -10.73
CA TRP A 131 10.44 7.97 -10.49
C TRP A 131 9.43 8.78 -11.29
N LEU A 132 8.75 9.70 -10.63
CA LEU A 132 7.67 10.52 -11.17
C LEU A 132 8.01 12.00 -11.04
N GLY A 133 7.44 12.82 -11.92
CA GLY A 133 7.56 14.28 -11.81
C GLY A 133 9.01 14.76 -11.94
N ARG A 134 9.39 15.71 -11.08
CA ARG A 134 10.72 16.34 -11.11
C ARG A 134 11.67 15.62 -10.14
N PRO A 135 12.99 15.67 -10.41
CA PRO A 135 13.98 15.20 -9.44
C PRO A 135 13.83 15.92 -8.10
N ILE A 136 14.07 15.20 -7.01
CA ILE A 136 14.06 15.76 -5.65
C ILE A 136 15.02 16.95 -5.59
N PRO A 137 14.57 18.15 -5.17
CA PRO A 137 15.41 19.34 -5.12
C PRO A 137 16.29 19.30 -3.86
N TRP A 138 17.35 18.51 -3.91
CA TRP A 138 18.33 18.43 -2.84
C TRP A 138 18.99 19.79 -2.59
N VAL A 139 19.02 20.25 -1.33
CA VAL A 139 19.62 21.56 -0.95
C VAL A 139 21.05 21.74 -1.47
N LYS A 140 21.84 20.66 -1.54
CA LYS A 140 23.22 20.68 -2.08
C LYS A 140 23.33 20.07 -3.48
N GLY A 141 22.22 19.94 -4.21
CA GLY A 141 22.15 19.39 -5.57
C GLY A 141 22.19 17.87 -5.68
N ALA A 142 22.54 17.14 -4.62
CA ALA A 142 22.58 15.68 -4.58
C ALA A 142 22.11 15.12 -3.23
N PRO A 143 21.68 13.85 -3.17
CA PRO A 143 21.47 13.14 -1.91
C PRO A 143 22.71 13.24 -1.01
N PRO A 144 22.55 13.49 0.30
CA PRO A 144 23.68 13.44 1.22
C PRO A 144 24.26 12.03 1.28
N LEU A 145 25.55 11.92 1.60
CA LEU A 145 26.17 10.63 1.88
C LEU A 145 25.50 10.01 3.11
N ASP A 146 25.21 8.71 3.03
CA ASP A 146 24.71 7.91 4.14
C ASP A 146 25.75 7.79 5.25
N ASN A 147 27.04 7.70 4.88
CA ASN A 147 28.16 7.79 5.80
C ASN A 147 29.00 9.06 5.55
N PRO A 148 28.72 10.17 6.26
CA PRO A 148 29.50 11.39 6.13
C PRO A 148 30.92 11.22 6.69
N PRO A 149 31.96 11.72 6.00
CA PRO A 149 33.33 11.69 6.50
C PRO A 149 33.45 12.38 7.87
N CYS A 150 34.19 11.77 8.81
CA CYS A 150 34.59 12.35 10.10
C CYS A 150 33.47 12.60 11.13
N VAL A 151 32.29 11.98 10.99
CA VAL A 151 31.18 12.13 11.96
C VAL A 151 30.98 10.86 12.78
N PHE A 152 31.01 9.72 12.10
CA PHE A 152 30.90 8.40 12.71
C PHE A 152 32.28 7.74 12.66
N ASP A 153 33.27 8.34 13.32
CA ASP A 153 34.56 7.68 13.50
C ASP A 153 34.31 6.39 14.29
N VAL A 154 34.42 5.25 13.58
CA VAL A 154 34.63 3.95 14.22
C VAL A 154 36.14 3.90 14.43
N GLU A 155 36.60 4.38 15.59
CA GLU A 155 37.88 3.92 16.11
C GLU A 155 37.70 2.43 16.45
N ASP A 156 38.33 1.57 15.65
CA ASP A 156 38.52 0.14 15.96
C ASP A 156 39.40 -0.05 17.21
#